data_AF-A0A1V4IM96-F1
#
_entry.id   AF-A0A1V4IM96-F1
#
_cell.length_a   1.000
_cell.length_b   1.000
_cell.length_c   1.000
_cell.angle_alpha   90.00
_cell.angle_beta   90.00
_cell.angle_gamma   90.00
#
_symmetry.space_group_name_H-M   'P 1'
#
loop_
_entity.id
_entity.type
_entity.pdbx_description
1 polymer ?
#
loop_
_entity_poly.entity_id
_entity_poly.type
_entity_poly.pdbx_seq_one_letter_code
_entity_poly.pdbx_strand_id
1 'polypeptide(L)'
;MMAIEQDGLIAGEIELNHIFFYDNLSIKEQIEESDYLIQEILKVYRGKREHIHIKKDTEPLICFYNTFIVRLNALVQEEVIDSEWISNLTKKFIINGVNDYEIKLGLILSEQYLEYDELEKVIDDFASKAEYIFYLSNSIKRIKKYNTWLLELAKKSEGVIKVFAVTNLENIDEKINIYLIEQGYKDNKYQQLLTDYVCTNMNVKSYLKRNVSEEKINKLSLLLYNYLKNMDFCKISIKEEILNNFLPVALNNRKSIYCLYSLFYILKGLEEDDESHNNEEIVSNLKCQLNDDKWKNVFFRSIKEMVVESEDLISAAEFYNYNFSFEELYPYLLSDKDDFDVYFYFMKNGSKQDNLKLLKFFTENFDMVQLTGNIRDIDKNQLTEKYIADLLFAVVIKASRDLYPQGKIIAMMGILGNINDVRKESIAVLKKYRDKLSEKDMKVIHKVFKAEPNNELKKSITGLINDNNYIKREVMKIDDIKVQPHVKDIYLFSTDIAGVQYIDKEGLDEEFTEHNICFLAQEKDNLYDKKAIKIITDHGFVIGYVPRQVNFVLSNLLSSGKYLYCRIKEYDLSRDYIRIRIYLSYKDTLDQLEDAIKMFVVNDQSDFIN
;
A
#
# COMPACT_ATOMS: atom_id res chain seq x y z
N MET A 1 17.27 8.75 -0.16
CA MET A 1 18.64 8.61 -0.71
C MET A 1 19.47 7.76 0.24
N MET A 2 19.63 6.47 -0.09
CA MET A 2 20.53 5.53 0.62
C MET A 2 21.95 5.64 0.08
N ALA A 3 22.91 5.76 0.99
CA ALA A 3 24.25 5.25 0.82
C ALA A 3 24.59 4.49 2.10
N ILE A 4 24.70 3.17 1.98
CA ILE A 4 25.29 2.30 2.98
C ILE A 4 26.79 2.24 2.68
N GLU A 5 27.61 2.75 3.59
CA GLU A 5 28.92 2.19 3.91
C GLU A 5 29.09 2.21 5.44
N GLN A 6 29.55 1.08 5.97
CA GLN A 6 29.65 0.74 7.38
C GLN A 6 30.53 1.73 8.16
N ASP A 7 29.99 2.35 9.21
CA ASP A 7 30.62 2.46 10.54
C ASP A 7 29.75 3.31 11.49
N GLY A 8 29.40 2.71 12.63
CA GLY A 8 28.68 3.34 13.73
C GLY A 8 27.29 2.76 13.97
N LEU A 9 27.22 1.54 14.51
CA LEU A 9 26.00 1.10 15.22
C LEU A 9 25.65 2.18 16.25
N ILE A 10 24.46 2.78 16.14
CA ILE A 10 24.00 3.76 17.12
C ILE A 10 23.85 3.01 18.45
N ALA A 11 24.44 3.54 19.52
CA ALA A 11 24.39 2.93 20.83
C ALA A 11 22.96 2.54 21.23
N GLY A 12 22.77 1.29 21.66
CA GLY A 12 21.48 0.74 22.09
C GLY A 12 20.51 0.34 20.97
N GLU A 13 20.88 0.49 19.69
CA GLU A 13 20.02 0.09 18.56
C GLU A 13 19.85 -1.44 18.45
N ILE A 14 20.87 -2.22 18.82
CA ILE A 14 20.77 -3.68 18.85
C ILE A 14 19.69 -4.10 19.84
N GLU A 15 19.76 -3.60 21.07
CA GLU A 15 18.76 -3.89 22.10
C GLU A 15 17.36 -3.46 21.66
N LEU A 16 17.22 -2.26 21.10
CA LEU A 16 15.94 -1.76 20.60
C LEU A 16 15.37 -2.70 19.53
N ASN A 17 16.20 -3.15 18.59
CA ASN A 17 15.76 -4.06 17.53
C ASN A 17 15.27 -5.40 18.08
N HIS A 18 15.98 -5.98 19.06
CA HIS A 18 15.51 -7.22 19.71
C HIS A 18 14.21 -7.04 20.50
N ILE A 19 13.96 -5.86 21.06
CA ILE A 19 12.74 -5.61 21.84
C ILE A 19 11.53 -5.38 20.94
N PHE A 20 11.69 -4.64 19.84
CA PHE A 20 10.56 -4.10 19.06
C PHE A 20 10.43 -4.65 17.64
N PHE A 21 11.49 -5.18 17.03
CA PHE A 21 11.49 -5.52 15.60
C PHE A 21 11.83 -6.98 15.29
N TYR A 22 12.66 -7.64 16.09
CA TYR A 22 13.04 -9.03 15.87
C TYR A 22 12.17 -10.00 16.67
N ASP A 23 12.08 -11.22 16.15
CA ASP A 23 11.47 -12.32 16.88
C ASP A 23 12.26 -12.60 18.16
N ASN A 24 11.55 -12.80 19.26
CA ASN A 24 12.15 -13.23 20.51
C ASN A 24 12.75 -14.63 20.36
N LEU A 25 13.86 -14.86 21.06
CA LEU A 25 14.40 -16.20 21.25
C LEU A 25 13.32 -17.15 21.77
N SER A 26 13.30 -18.38 21.25
CA SER A 26 12.43 -19.42 21.79
C SER A 26 12.73 -19.67 23.27
N ILE A 27 11.74 -20.15 24.02
CA ILE A 27 11.91 -20.48 25.44
C ILE A 27 13.11 -21.43 25.65
N LYS A 28 13.31 -22.37 24.71
CA LYS A 28 14.43 -23.30 24.74
C LYS A 28 15.78 -22.58 24.58
N GLU A 29 15.90 -21.69 23.61
CA GLU A 29 17.13 -20.90 23.38
C GLU A 29 17.43 -19.99 24.57
N GLN A 30 16.41 -19.32 25.13
CA GLN A 30 16.58 -18.51 26.34
C GLN A 30 17.09 -19.34 27.53
N ILE A 31 16.60 -20.57 27.66
CA ILE A 31 17.05 -21.53 28.67
C ILE A 31 18.50 -21.95 28.44
N GLU A 32 18.89 -22.25 27.20
CA GLU A 32 20.25 -22.68 26.86
C GLU A 32 21.29 -21.57 27.11
N GLU A 33 21.00 -20.33 26.70
CA GLU A 33 21.87 -19.18 26.96
C GLU A 33 21.92 -18.82 28.44
N SER A 34 20.78 -18.90 29.14
CA SER A 34 20.72 -18.75 30.60
C SER A 34 21.56 -19.79 31.34
N ASP A 35 21.45 -21.07 30.97
CA ASP A 35 22.23 -22.16 31.61
C ASP A 35 23.73 -21.98 31.38
N TYR A 36 24.12 -21.55 30.19
CA TYR A 36 25.52 -21.24 29.90
C TYR A 36 26.04 -20.10 30.80
N LEU A 37 25.29 -19.00 30.92
CA LEU A 37 25.69 -17.87 31.75
C LEU A 37 25.78 -18.24 33.23
N ILE A 38 24.82 -19.03 33.74
CA ILE A 38 24.85 -19.57 35.10
C ILE A 38 26.10 -20.43 35.34
N GLN A 39 26.48 -21.28 34.38
CA GLN A 39 27.71 -22.07 34.49
C GLN A 39 28.96 -21.20 34.54
N GLU A 40 29.02 -20.12 33.78
CA GLU A 40 30.13 -19.16 33.83
C GLU A 40 30.20 -18.45 35.19
N ILE A 41 29.07 -18.00 35.73
CA ILE A 41 29.00 -17.42 37.09
C ILE A 41 29.48 -18.43 38.13
N LEU A 42 29.05 -19.69 38.06
CA LEU A 42 29.50 -20.74 38.99
C LEU A 42 31.01 -21.04 38.87
N LYS A 43 31.60 -20.90 37.68
CA LYS A 43 33.06 -21.02 37.51
C LYS A 43 33.79 -19.86 38.17
N VAL A 44 33.28 -18.64 38.05
CA VAL A 44 33.83 -17.46 38.73
C VAL A 44 33.68 -17.59 40.25
N TYR A 45 32.51 -18.01 40.73
CA TYR A 45 32.23 -18.25 42.15
C TYR A 45 33.19 -19.28 42.77
N ARG A 46 33.48 -20.36 42.06
CA ARG A 46 34.40 -21.42 42.50
C ARG A 46 35.89 -21.07 42.31
N GLY A 47 36.21 -19.83 41.92
CA GLY A 47 37.58 -19.37 41.70
C GLY A 47 38.28 -20.03 40.49
N LYS A 48 37.51 -20.65 39.58
CA LYS A 48 38.08 -21.29 38.37
C LYS A 48 38.35 -20.29 37.25
N ARG A 49 37.74 -19.10 37.30
CA ARG A 49 37.90 -17.98 36.36
C ARG A 49 37.78 -16.65 37.10
N GLU A 50 38.42 -15.61 36.59
CA GLU A 50 38.31 -14.24 37.15
C GLU A 50 37.19 -13.40 36.48
N HIS A 51 36.84 -13.76 35.24
CA HIS A 51 35.92 -13.04 34.35
C HIS A 51 34.93 -13.99 33.66
N ILE A 52 33.81 -13.45 33.20
CA ILE A 52 32.80 -14.20 32.43
C ILE A 52 33.28 -14.39 30.99
N HIS A 53 33.26 -15.64 30.51
CA HIS A 53 33.59 -15.92 29.12
C HIS A 53 32.37 -15.79 28.21
N ILE A 54 32.47 -14.91 27.22
CA ILE A 54 31.41 -14.64 26.23
C ILE A 54 31.73 -15.47 24.98
N LYS A 55 30.73 -16.19 24.44
CA LYS A 55 30.90 -16.89 23.16
C LYS A 55 30.89 -15.87 22.03
N LYS A 56 31.47 -16.23 20.88
CA LYS A 56 31.56 -15.33 19.74
C LYS A 56 30.19 -14.92 19.17
N ASP A 57 29.20 -15.80 19.28
CA ASP A 57 27.85 -15.63 18.74
C ASP A 57 26.80 -15.57 19.88
N THR A 58 27.15 -14.97 21.03
CA THR A 58 26.23 -14.84 22.16
C THR A 58 25.17 -13.78 21.85
N GLU A 59 23.91 -14.16 21.98
CA GLU A 59 22.77 -13.25 21.89
C GLU A 59 22.81 -12.17 22.97
N PRO A 60 22.28 -10.96 22.72
CA PRO A 60 22.24 -9.90 23.73
C PRO A 60 21.52 -10.35 25.00
N LEU A 61 22.03 -9.93 26.17
CA LEU A 61 21.47 -10.29 27.48
C LEU A 61 19.98 -9.96 27.59
N ILE A 62 19.52 -8.89 26.92
CA ILE A 62 18.12 -8.45 26.94
C ILE A 62 17.14 -9.54 26.45
N CYS A 63 17.61 -10.47 25.61
CA CYS A 63 16.78 -11.53 25.05
C CYS A 63 16.47 -12.68 26.03
N PHE A 64 17.25 -12.82 27.12
CA PHE A 64 17.10 -13.96 28.04
C PHE A 64 17.32 -13.61 29.53
N TYR A 65 17.54 -12.34 29.88
CA TYR A 65 17.87 -11.94 31.25
C TYR A 65 16.81 -12.34 32.28
N ASN A 66 15.51 -12.29 31.95
CA ASN A 66 14.45 -12.70 32.87
C ASN A 66 14.60 -14.18 33.27
N THR A 67 14.81 -15.07 32.28
CA THR A 67 15.04 -16.50 32.49
C THR A 67 16.32 -16.75 33.29
N PHE A 68 17.37 -15.97 33.03
CA PHE A 68 18.62 -15.99 33.79
C PHE A 68 18.42 -15.59 35.26
N ILE A 69 17.76 -14.47 35.54
CA ILE A 69 17.54 -13.95 36.90
C ILE A 69 16.72 -14.92 37.74
N VAL A 70 15.65 -15.51 37.19
CA VAL A 70 14.84 -16.51 37.89
C VAL A 70 15.70 -17.69 38.36
N ARG A 71 16.61 -18.16 37.52
CA ARG A 71 17.50 -19.29 37.84
C ARG A 71 18.58 -18.92 38.83
N LEU A 72 19.21 -17.75 38.66
CA LEU A 72 20.20 -17.26 39.60
C LEU A 72 19.59 -17.13 41.01
N ASN A 73 18.38 -16.58 41.08
CA ASN A 73 17.65 -16.48 42.34
C ASN A 73 17.36 -17.83 42.97
N ALA A 74 16.96 -18.83 42.19
CA ALA A 74 16.79 -20.18 42.71
C ALA A 74 18.09 -20.72 43.33
N LEU A 75 19.25 -20.50 42.70
CA LEU A 75 20.54 -20.91 43.26
C LEU A 75 20.89 -20.17 44.57
N VAL A 76 20.54 -18.89 44.68
CA VAL A 76 20.75 -18.13 45.91
C VAL A 76 19.79 -18.59 47.02
N GLN A 77 18.52 -18.83 46.70
CA GLN A 77 17.51 -19.31 47.67
C GLN A 77 17.80 -20.73 48.16
N GLU A 78 18.35 -21.58 47.30
CA GLU A 78 18.81 -22.93 47.67
C GLU A 78 20.23 -22.94 48.26
N GLU A 79 20.77 -21.76 48.61
CA GLU A 79 22.09 -21.57 49.25
C GLU A 79 23.27 -22.19 48.46
N VAL A 80 23.12 -22.37 47.15
CA VAL A 80 24.18 -22.85 46.24
C VAL A 80 25.20 -21.76 45.96
N ILE A 81 24.75 -20.50 45.95
CA ILE A 81 25.59 -19.30 45.81
C ILE A 81 25.21 -18.33 46.91
N ASP A 82 26.23 -17.78 47.56
CA ASP A 82 26.06 -16.75 48.58
C ASP A 82 25.57 -15.41 47.99
N SER A 83 24.54 -14.83 48.63
CA SER A 83 23.92 -13.58 48.17
C SER A 83 24.86 -12.37 48.31
N GLU A 84 25.66 -12.31 49.37
CA GLU A 84 26.63 -11.24 49.60
C GLU A 84 27.73 -11.27 48.53
N TRP A 85 28.14 -12.48 48.11
CA TRP A 85 29.06 -12.66 46.99
C TRP A 85 28.48 -12.11 45.67
N ILE A 86 27.21 -12.38 45.37
CA ILE A 86 26.57 -11.83 44.17
C ILE A 86 26.47 -10.31 44.24
N SER A 87 26.16 -9.73 45.41
CA SER A 87 26.17 -8.28 45.60
C SER A 87 27.56 -7.68 45.31
N ASN A 88 28.63 -8.29 45.83
CA ASN A 88 30.00 -7.87 45.56
C ASN A 88 30.40 -8.03 44.09
N LEU A 89 29.98 -9.12 43.44
CA LEU A 89 30.18 -9.34 42.00
C LEU A 89 29.49 -8.25 41.18
N THR A 90 28.24 -7.91 41.54
CA THR A 90 27.44 -6.86 40.89
C THR A 90 28.17 -5.53 40.93
N LYS A 91 28.66 -5.12 42.11
CA LYS A 91 29.47 -3.89 42.27
C LYS A 91 30.76 -3.94 41.45
N LYS A 92 31.45 -5.08 41.43
CA LYS A 92 32.67 -5.28 40.62
C LYS A 92 32.39 -5.12 39.14
N PHE A 93 31.31 -5.70 38.62
CA PHE A 93 30.95 -5.61 37.21
C PHE A 93 30.55 -4.21 36.76
N ILE A 94 29.85 -3.46 37.61
CA ILE A 94 29.47 -2.07 37.30
C ILE A 94 30.69 -1.13 37.30
N ILE A 95 31.59 -1.27 38.28
CA ILE A 95 32.72 -0.33 38.47
C ILE A 95 33.95 -0.73 37.64
N ASN A 96 34.25 -2.03 37.58
CA ASN A 96 35.50 -2.59 37.05
C ASN A 96 35.25 -3.65 35.95
N GLY A 97 34.08 -3.65 35.31
CA GLY A 97 33.78 -4.57 34.22
C GLY A 97 34.80 -4.43 33.08
N VAL A 98 35.34 -5.55 32.60
CA VAL A 98 36.43 -5.55 31.60
C VAL A 98 35.88 -5.42 30.17
N ASN A 99 34.59 -5.66 30.00
CA ASN A 99 33.87 -5.51 28.73
C ASN A 99 32.42 -5.06 28.98
N ASP A 100 31.75 -4.61 27.92
CA ASP A 100 30.37 -4.11 27.98
C ASP A 100 29.38 -5.17 28.48
N TYR A 101 29.65 -6.45 28.24
CA TYR A 101 28.78 -7.54 28.68
C TYR A 101 28.78 -7.71 30.20
N GLU A 102 29.96 -7.63 30.85
CA GLU A 102 30.06 -7.64 32.31
C GLU A 102 29.33 -6.43 32.90
N ILE A 103 29.51 -5.24 32.32
CA ILE A 103 28.79 -4.03 32.76
C ILE A 103 27.28 -4.25 32.66
N LYS A 104 26.76 -4.66 31.48
CA LYS A 104 25.33 -4.94 31.25
C LYS A 104 24.77 -5.98 32.22
N LEU A 105 25.53 -7.04 32.49
CA LEU A 105 25.17 -8.06 33.49
C LEU A 105 25.10 -7.46 34.89
N GLY A 106 26.07 -6.64 35.28
CA GLY A 106 26.04 -5.89 36.54
C GLY A 106 24.81 -4.99 36.65
N LEU A 107 24.42 -4.31 35.57
CA LEU A 107 23.21 -3.47 35.56
C LEU A 107 21.94 -4.30 35.75
N ILE A 108 21.79 -5.46 35.12
CA ILE A 108 20.64 -6.35 35.34
C ILE A 108 20.60 -6.81 36.80
N LEU A 109 21.74 -7.23 37.35
CA LEU A 109 21.83 -7.72 38.73
C LEU A 109 21.57 -6.62 39.77
N SER A 110 21.80 -5.35 39.41
CA SER A 110 21.64 -4.21 40.31
C SER A 110 20.24 -4.11 40.91
N GLU A 111 19.22 -4.54 40.18
CA GLU A 111 17.83 -4.53 40.63
C GLU A 111 17.65 -5.28 41.96
N GLN A 112 18.32 -6.41 42.15
CA GLN A 112 18.05 -7.31 43.29
C GLN A 112 19.17 -7.31 44.33
N TYR A 113 20.40 -7.02 43.91
CA TYR A 113 21.58 -7.21 44.75
C TYR A 113 22.27 -5.91 45.17
N LEU A 114 21.72 -4.74 44.82
CA LEU A 114 22.15 -3.45 45.36
C LEU A 114 21.10 -2.83 46.28
N GLU A 115 21.62 -2.10 47.27
CA GLU A 115 20.80 -1.26 48.14
C GLU A 115 20.28 -0.03 47.40
N TYR A 116 19.23 0.59 47.94
CA TYR A 116 18.51 1.68 47.28
C TYR A 116 19.43 2.88 46.92
N ASP A 117 20.28 3.33 47.84
CA ASP A 117 21.18 4.47 47.60
C ASP A 117 22.26 4.17 46.54
N GLU A 118 22.69 2.90 46.46
CA GLU A 118 23.63 2.45 45.42
C GLU A 118 22.95 2.40 44.06
N LEU A 119 21.69 1.95 44.03
CA LEU A 119 20.87 1.87 42.81
C LEU A 119 20.65 3.24 42.17
N GLU A 120 20.33 4.28 42.98
CA GLU A 120 20.16 5.65 42.47
C GLU A 120 21.42 6.14 41.77
N LYS A 121 22.60 5.91 42.38
CA LYS A 121 23.88 6.28 41.78
C LYS A 121 24.14 5.55 40.46
N VAL A 122 23.86 4.24 40.40
CA VAL A 122 24.02 3.45 39.17
C VAL A 122 23.12 3.97 38.06
N ILE A 123 21.87 4.33 38.37
CA ILE A 123 20.95 4.90 37.39
C ILE A 123 21.48 6.23 36.87
N ASP A 124 21.95 7.13 37.74
CA ASP A 124 22.49 8.43 37.33
C ASP A 124 23.73 8.30 36.42
N ASP A 125 24.61 7.34 36.72
CA ASP A 125 25.87 7.12 35.98
C ASP A 125 25.67 6.48 34.59
N PHE A 126 24.56 5.77 34.37
CA PHE A 126 24.35 4.94 33.18
C PHE A 126 23.10 5.28 32.36
N ALA A 127 22.07 5.91 32.92
CA ALA A 127 20.80 6.16 32.20
C ALA A 127 20.93 7.11 31.00
N SER A 128 21.96 7.96 30.99
CA SER A 128 22.25 8.86 29.86
C SER A 128 22.94 8.14 28.68
N LYS A 129 23.25 6.85 28.81
CA LYS A 129 23.97 6.05 27.81
C LYS A 129 23.03 5.03 27.17
N ALA A 130 22.78 5.20 25.88
CA ALA A 130 21.81 4.40 25.15
C ALA A 130 22.15 2.90 25.12
N GLU A 131 23.44 2.51 25.12
CA GLU A 131 23.85 1.10 25.17
C GLU A 131 23.52 0.36 26.48
N TYR A 132 23.19 1.08 27.55
CA TYR A 132 22.97 0.53 28.89
C TYR A 132 21.55 0.68 29.41
N ILE A 133 20.76 1.63 28.87
CA ILE A 133 19.48 2.04 29.45
C ILE A 133 18.46 0.89 29.58
N PHE A 134 18.37 -0.01 28.58
CA PHE A 134 17.43 -1.14 28.64
C PHE A 134 17.74 -2.11 29.79
N TYR A 135 19.01 -2.27 30.15
CA TYR A 135 19.45 -3.12 31.25
C TYR A 135 19.15 -2.52 32.63
N LEU A 136 18.76 -1.25 32.69
CA LEU A 136 18.32 -0.57 33.90
C LEU A 136 16.80 -0.58 34.09
N SER A 137 16.01 -1.17 33.17
CA SER A 137 14.54 -1.07 33.20
C SER A 137 13.94 -1.42 34.57
N ASN A 138 14.31 -2.58 35.12
CA ASN A 138 13.78 -3.00 36.42
C ASN A 138 14.36 -2.18 37.59
N SER A 139 15.64 -1.82 37.52
CA SER A 139 16.30 -0.96 38.51
C SER A 139 15.61 0.39 38.63
N ILE A 140 15.29 1.03 37.49
CA ILE A 140 14.57 2.29 37.44
C ILE A 140 13.18 2.15 38.09
N LYS A 141 12.46 1.04 37.87
CA LYS A 141 11.13 0.83 38.48
C LYS A 141 11.17 0.72 40.01
N ARG A 142 12.32 0.45 40.64
CA ARG A 142 12.47 0.43 42.11
C ARG A 142 12.61 1.82 42.73
N ILE A 143 13.01 2.85 41.99
CA ILE A 143 13.22 4.18 42.57
C ILE A 143 11.90 4.88 42.87
N LYS A 144 11.91 5.73 43.91
CA LYS A 144 10.72 6.50 44.28
C LYS A 144 10.41 7.53 43.20
N LYS A 145 9.14 7.60 42.77
CA LYS A 145 8.68 8.48 41.67
C LYS A 145 9.34 8.18 40.32
N TYR A 146 9.69 6.91 40.04
CA TYR A 146 10.26 6.50 38.75
C TYR A 146 9.48 7.03 37.54
N ASN A 147 8.15 7.07 37.61
CA ASN A 147 7.33 7.56 36.50
C ASN A 147 7.52 9.06 36.21
N THR A 148 7.72 9.87 37.26
CA THR A 148 8.10 11.29 37.09
C THR A 148 9.51 11.42 36.52
N TRP A 149 10.43 10.56 36.95
CA TRP A 149 11.79 10.53 36.43
C TRP A 149 11.83 10.16 34.94
N LEU A 150 11.07 9.13 34.51
CA LEU A 150 10.93 8.72 33.11
C LEU A 150 10.32 9.84 32.25
N LEU A 151 9.33 10.57 32.77
CA LEU A 151 8.75 11.71 32.06
C LEU A 151 9.79 12.81 31.81
N GLU A 152 10.63 13.12 32.80
CA GLU A 152 11.70 14.11 32.66
C GLU A 152 12.83 13.62 31.73
N LEU A 153 13.14 12.32 31.75
CA LEU A 153 14.06 11.70 30.80
C LEU A 153 13.53 11.83 29.37
N ALA A 154 12.27 11.45 29.13
CA ALA A 154 11.62 11.52 27.81
C ALA A 154 11.62 12.96 27.24
N LYS A 155 11.41 13.97 28.08
CA LYS A 155 11.44 15.40 27.68
C LYS A 155 12.81 15.89 27.22
N LYS A 156 13.90 15.29 27.71
CA LYS A 156 15.28 15.74 27.49
C LYS A 156 16.08 14.83 26.56
N SER A 157 15.46 13.78 26.04
CA SER A 157 16.12 12.77 25.21
C SER A 157 15.48 12.65 23.84
N GLU A 158 16.22 12.03 22.93
CA GLU A 158 15.80 11.62 21.59
C GLU A 158 16.36 10.22 21.31
N GLY A 159 15.93 9.60 20.22
CA GLY A 159 16.42 8.31 19.78
C GLY A 159 16.10 7.19 20.78
N VAL A 160 17.07 6.30 21.00
CA VAL A 160 16.90 5.08 21.81
C VAL A 160 16.49 5.39 23.25
N ILE A 161 17.07 6.43 23.86
CA ILE A 161 16.76 6.80 25.26
C ILE A 161 15.31 7.30 25.37
N LYS A 162 14.82 8.06 24.39
CA LYS A 162 13.42 8.49 24.37
C LYS A 162 12.47 7.31 24.18
N VAL A 163 12.80 6.40 23.26
CA VAL A 163 12.03 5.15 23.07
C VAL A 163 11.93 4.38 24.37
N PHE A 164 13.06 4.15 25.06
CA PHE A 164 13.06 3.53 26.38
C PHE A 164 12.16 4.28 27.37
N ALA A 165 12.34 5.60 27.48
CA ALA A 165 11.66 6.40 28.48
C ALA A 165 10.13 6.40 28.28
N VAL A 166 9.67 6.58 27.03
CA VAL A 166 8.25 6.60 26.67
C VAL A 166 7.62 5.20 26.81
N THR A 167 8.31 4.15 26.38
CA THR A 167 7.78 2.77 26.43
C THR A 167 7.76 2.16 27.82
N ASN A 168 8.51 2.73 28.77
CA ASN A 168 8.46 2.34 30.18
C ASN A 168 7.62 3.31 31.04
N LEU A 169 7.07 4.37 30.45
CA LEU A 169 6.25 5.36 31.15
C LEU A 169 4.81 4.85 31.27
N GLU A 170 4.30 4.83 32.50
CA GLU A 170 2.93 4.41 32.80
C GLU A 170 1.98 5.62 32.70
N ASN A 171 0.89 5.50 31.95
CA ASN A 171 -0.08 6.58 31.74
C ASN A 171 -1.07 6.72 32.92
N ILE A 172 -0.56 7.16 34.08
CA ILE A 172 -1.30 7.18 35.35
C ILE A 172 -2.00 8.53 35.66
N ASP A 173 -1.66 9.60 34.94
CA ASP A 173 -2.23 10.94 35.19
C ASP A 173 -2.39 11.79 33.93
N GLU A 174 -3.15 12.89 34.07
CA GLU A 174 -3.46 13.80 32.96
C GLU A 174 -2.22 14.49 32.36
N LYS A 175 -1.19 14.79 33.17
CA LYS A 175 0.02 15.47 32.69
C LYS A 175 0.83 14.56 31.77
N ILE A 176 0.92 13.29 32.14
CA ILE A 176 1.59 12.27 31.33
C ILE A 176 0.82 12.05 30.03
N ASN A 177 -0.50 11.88 30.10
CA ASN A 177 -1.34 11.69 28.92
C ASN A 177 -1.21 12.87 27.93
N ILE A 178 -1.20 14.11 28.43
CA ILE A 178 -0.96 15.32 27.61
C ILE A 178 0.44 15.27 26.98
N TYR A 179 1.48 14.94 27.75
CA TYR A 179 2.83 14.86 27.20
C TYR A 179 2.93 13.81 26.09
N LEU A 180 2.40 12.61 26.31
CA LEU A 180 2.41 11.51 25.33
C LEU A 180 1.75 11.96 24.01
N ILE A 181 0.53 12.50 24.08
CA ILE A 181 -0.26 12.93 22.92
C ILE A 181 0.39 14.13 22.20
N GLU A 182 1.01 15.05 22.92
CA GLU A 182 1.50 16.31 22.32
C GLU A 182 2.97 16.28 21.89
N GLN A 183 3.81 15.48 22.55
CA GLN A 183 5.27 15.51 22.41
C GLN A 183 5.96 14.13 22.52
N GLY A 184 5.31 13.14 23.15
CA GLY A 184 5.91 11.84 23.44
C GLY A 184 6.27 11.05 22.18
N TYR A 185 5.45 11.15 21.14
CA TYR A 185 5.67 10.43 19.88
C TYR A 185 6.72 11.04 18.96
N LYS A 186 7.05 12.33 19.14
CA LYS A 186 7.92 13.07 18.22
C LYS A 186 9.38 12.63 18.38
N ASP A 187 10.01 12.16 17.32
CA ASP A 187 11.41 11.75 17.35
C ASP A 187 12.00 11.83 15.95
N ASN A 188 13.31 12.05 15.84
CA ASN A 188 13.96 12.17 14.55
C ASN A 188 14.09 10.84 13.80
N LYS A 189 14.15 9.71 14.52
CA LYS A 189 14.39 8.38 13.95
C LYS A 189 13.25 7.40 14.23
N TYR A 190 12.70 7.41 15.44
CA TYR A 190 11.73 6.41 15.90
C TYR A 190 10.30 6.96 16.04
N GLN A 191 9.95 8.01 15.27
CA GLN A 191 8.63 8.65 15.38
C GLN A 191 7.49 7.65 15.20
N GLN A 192 7.55 6.78 14.19
CA GLN A 192 6.46 5.83 13.92
C GLN A 192 6.28 4.83 15.06
N LEU A 193 7.38 4.21 15.54
CA LEU A 193 7.36 3.29 16.68
C LEU A 193 6.72 3.95 17.92
N LEU A 194 7.09 5.19 18.20
CA LEU A 194 6.52 5.94 19.32
C LEU A 194 5.07 6.36 19.08
N THR A 195 4.69 6.71 17.85
CA THR A 195 3.30 6.98 17.46
C THR A 195 2.41 5.77 17.73
N ASP A 196 2.85 4.59 17.31
CA ASP A 196 2.11 3.34 17.50
C ASP A 196 1.96 3.00 18.98
N TYR A 197 3.04 3.12 19.75
CA TYR A 197 3.01 2.92 21.20
C TYR A 197 2.10 3.92 21.92
N VAL A 198 2.24 5.21 21.61
CA VAL A 198 1.44 6.28 22.24
C VAL A 198 -0.04 6.10 21.93
N CYS A 199 -0.41 5.83 20.68
CA CYS A 199 -1.80 5.60 20.31
C CYS A 199 -2.40 4.41 21.04
N THR A 200 -1.64 3.34 21.24
CA THR A 200 -2.11 2.14 21.96
C THR A 200 -2.35 2.41 23.45
N ASN A 201 -1.64 3.36 24.06
CA ASN A 201 -1.66 3.60 25.51
C ASN A 201 -2.30 4.94 25.94
N MET A 202 -2.64 5.82 24.98
CA MET A 202 -3.24 7.11 25.28
C MET A 202 -4.68 6.96 25.79
N ASN A 203 -5.14 7.97 26.53
CA ASN A 203 -6.54 8.09 26.94
C ASN A 203 -7.15 9.33 26.29
N VAL A 204 -7.75 9.14 25.11
CA VAL A 204 -8.40 10.19 24.32
C VAL A 204 -9.52 10.85 25.11
N LYS A 205 -10.33 10.04 25.80
CA LYS A 205 -11.43 10.57 26.63
C LYS A 205 -10.91 11.54 27.68
N SER A 206 -9.83 11.19 28.38
CA SER A 206 -9.23 12.04 29.40
C SER A 206 -8.63 13.32 28.80
N TYR A 207 -7.94 13.20 27.65
CA TYR A 207 -7.35 14.35 26.96
C TYR A 207 -8.40 15.40 26.54
N LEU A 208 -9.60 14.93 26.15
CA LEU A 208 -10.73 15.73 25.67
C LEU A 208 -11.75 16.13 26.76
N LYS A 209 -11.56 15.78 28.04
CA LYS A 209 -12.55 16.07 29.12
C LYS A 209 -12.69 17.55 29.50
N ARG A 210 -11.61 18.34 29.44
CA ARG A 210 -11.58 19.72 29.97
C ARG A 210 -10.83 20.66 29.02
N ASN A 211 -11.39 21.86 28.85
CA ASN A 211 -10.82 22.94 28.04
C ASN A 211 -10.41 22.47 26.63
N VAL A 212 -11.34 21.84 25.92
CA VAL A 212 -11.12 21.41 24.54
C VAL A 212 -10.92 22.67 23.69
N SER A 213 -9.66 22.91 23.32
CA SER A 213 -9.27 23.99 22.41
C SER A 213 -9.07 23.44 21.01
N GLU A 214 -9.16 24.32 20.01
CA GLU A 214 -8.83 24.01 18.62
C GLU A 214 -7.40 23.45 18.50
N GLU A 215 -6.47 23.99 19.28
CA GLU A 215 -5.08 23.52 19.34
C GLU A 215 -4.95 22.08 19.85
N LYS A 216 -5.67 21.72 20.94
CA LYS A 216 -5.67 20.35 21.48
C LYS A 216 -6.19 19.36 20.45
N ILE A 217 -7.30 19.68 19.79
CA ILE A 217 -7.88 18.82 18.75
C ILE A 217 -6.89 18.66 17.60
N ASN A 218 -6.23 19.75 17.18
CA ASN A 218 -5.24 19.69 16.10
C ASN A 218 -4.04 18.79 16.45
N LYS A 219 -3.52 18.85 17.68
CA LYS A 219 -2.42 17.98 18.14
C LYS A 219 -2.81 16.51 18.15
N LEU A 220 -3.99 16.19 18.68
CA LEU A 220 -4.52 14.82 18.64
C LEU A 220 -4.77 14.35 17.21
N SER A 221 -5.30 15.22 16.34
CA SER A 221 -5.54 14.90 14.94
C SER A 221 -4.23 14.62 14.20
N LEU A 222 -3.15 15.36 14.46
CA LEU A 222 -1.84 15.08 13.89
C LEU A 222 -1.30 13.71 14.32
N LEU A 223 -1.43 13.36 15.61
CA LEU A 223 -1.04 12.05 16.10
C LEU A 223 -1.85 10.93 15.44
N LEU A 224 -3.18 11.08 15.38
CA LEU A 224 -4.07 10.09 14.76
C LEU A 224 -3.84 9.97 13.26
N TYR A 225 -3.61 11.08 12.55
CA TYR A 225 -3.22 11.06 11.15
C TYR A 225 -1.97 10.21 10.91
N ASN A 226 -0.90 10.44 11.68
CA ASN A 226 0.34 9.66 11.57
C ASN A 226 0.19 8.19 11.97
N TYR A 227 -0.76 7.88 12.85
CA TYR A 227 -1.04 6.50 13.26
C TYR A 227 -1.89 5.75 12.23
N LEU A 228 -3.00 6.36 11.80
CA LEU A 228 -3.98 5.74 10.91
C LEU A 228 -3.42 5.51 9.50
N LYS A 229 -2.52 6.37 9.02
CA LYS A 229 -1.93 6.23 7.69
C LYS A 229 -1.15 4.92 7.48
N ASN A 230 -0.58 4.37 8.55
CA ASN A 230 0.28 3.19 8.51
C ASN A 230 -0.40 1.93 9.05
N MET A 231 -1.70 1.99 9.36
CA MET A 231 -2.42 0.93 10.05
C MET A 231 -3.64 0.49 9.25
N ASP A 232 -3.80 -0.84 9.16
CA ASP A 232 -5.03 -1.45 8.72
C ASP A 232 -6.11 -1.17 9.78
N PHE A 233 -7.11 -0.36 9.43
CA PHE A 233 -8.12 0.10 10.37
C PHE A 233 -8.77 -1.08 11.08
N CYS A 234 -8.97 -2.21 10.39
CA CYS A 234 -9.59 -3.41 10.94
C CYS A 234 -8.85 -3.96 12.18
N LYS A 235 -7.54 -3.74 12.28
CA LYS A 235 -6.65 -4.26 13.33
C LYS A 235 -6.39 -3.27 14.46
N ILE A 236 -6.94 -2.06 14.39
CA ILE A 236 -6.71 -1.02 15.38
C ILE A 236 -7.41 -1.38 16.70
N SER A 237 -6.67 -1.38 17.81
CA SER A 237 -7.19 -1.68 19.14
C SER A 237 -8.03 -0.55 19.73
N ILE A 238 -7.76 0.70 19.35
CA ILE A 238 -8.40 1.91 19.89
C ILE A 238 -9.62 2.39 19.07
N LYS A 239 -10.19 1.56 18.18
CA LYS A 239 -11.32 1.93 17.30
C LYS A 239 -12.47 2.60 18.07
N GLU A 240 -12.96 1.95 19.12
CA GLU A 240 -14.09 2.46 19.90
C GLU A 240 -13.75 3.80 20.56
N GLU A 241 -12.51 3.99 20.98
CA GLU A 241 -12.06 5.23 21.61
C GLU A 241 -12.02 6.38 20.60
N ILE A 242 -11.55 6.12 19.37
CA ILE A 242 -11.58 7.07 18.25
C ILE A 242 -13.03 7.43 17.89
N LEU A 243 -13.90 6.42 17.66
CA LEU A 243 -15.27 6.65 17.20
C LEU A 243 -16.13 7.35 18.27
N ASN A 244 -16.00 6.97 19.55
CA ASN A 244 -16.85 7.52 20.59
C ASN A 244 -16.36 8.85 21.17
N ASN A 245 -15.05 9.11 21.17
CA ASN A 245 -14.49 10.30 21.83
C ASN A 245 -13.87 11.30 20.87
N PHE A 246 -13.13 10.84 19.85
CA PHE A 246 -12.47 11.75 18.90
C PHE A 246 -13.45 12.25 17.82
N LEU A 247 -14.15 11.32 17.15
CA LEU A 247 -14.99 11.63 15.99
C LEU A 247 -16.01 12.76 16.25
N PRO A 248 -16.78 12.78 17.37
CA PRO A 248 -17.75 13.85 17.62
C PRO A 248 -17.11 15.22 17.81
N VAL A 249 -15.89 15.26 18.36
CA VAL A 249 -15.15 16.51 18.60
C VAL A 249 -14.47 16.98 17.32
N ALA A 250 -13.91 16.06 16.55
CA ALA A 250 -13.25 16.30 15.27
C ALA A 250 -14.21 16.94 14.25
N LEU A 251 -15.44 16.43 14.14
CA LEU A 251 -16.45 16.94 13.22
C LEU A 251 -16.88 18.39 13.52
N ASN A 252 -16.78 18.80 14.78
CA ASN A 252 -17.02 20.18 15.17
C ASN A 252 -15.83 21.12 14.83
N ASN A 253 -14.61 20.58 14.68
CA ASN A 253 -13.39 21.33 14.41
C ASN A 253 -13.06 21.42 12.92
N ARG A 254 -13.86 22.20 12.19
CA ARG A 254 -13.82 22.37 10.72
C ARG A 254 -12.73 23.35 10.22
N LYS A 255 -11.57 23.32 10.85
CA LYS A 255 -10.45 24.23 10.56
C LYS A 255 -9.10 23.55 10.50
N SER A 256 -8.93 22.33 11.00
CA SER A 256 -7.65 21.64 11.01
C SER A 256 -7.51 20.75 9.78
N ILE A 257 -6.35 20.83 9.11
CA ILE A 257 -6.02 19.95 7.98
C ILE A 257 -5.87 18.51 8.48
N TYR A 258 -5.04 18.28 9.50
CA TYR A 258 -4.87 16.93 10.07
C TYR A 258 -6.18 16.32 10.57
N CYS A 259 -7.12 17.15 11.05
CA CYS A 259 -8.45 16.68 11.41
C CYS A 259 -9.20 16.13 10.19
N LEU A 260 -9.23 16.87 9.07
CA LEU A 260 -9.83 16.40 7.82
C LEU A 260 -9.25 15.05 7.37
N TYR A 261 -7.93 14.93 7.32
CA TYR A 261 -7.28 13.71 6.84
C TYR A 261 -7.41 12.53 7.82
N SER A 262 -7.41 12.79 9.13
CA SER A 262 -7.77 11.75 10.11
C SER A 262 -9.19 11.23 9.89
N LEU A 263 -10.15 12.11 9.56
CA LEU A 263 -11.52 11.73 9.26
C LEU A 263 -11.62 10.93 7.94
N PHE A 264 -10.81 11.24 6.93
CA PHE A 264 -10.74 10.43 5.72
C PHE A 264 -10.18 9.03 5.97
N TYR A 265 -9.15 8.91 6.80
CA TYR A 265 -8.64 7.60 7.20
C TYR A 265 -9.66 6.78 7.97
N ILE A 266 -10.39 7.41 8.89
CA ILE A 266 -11.51 6.76 9.60
C ILE A 266 -12.59 6.34 8.60
N LEU A 267 -12.95 7.20 7.65
CA LEU A 267 -13.94 6.88 6.63
C LEU A 267 -13.54 5.65 5.80
N LYS A 268 -12.35 5.68 5.21
CA LYS A 268 -11.81 4.59 4.39
C LYS A 268 -11.74 3.30 5.18
N GLY A 269 -11.22 3.37 6.41
CA GLY A 269 -11.12 2.22 7.31
C GLY A 269 -12.47 1.60 7.67
N LEU A 270 -13.52 2.42 7.84
CA LEU A 270 -14.88 1.92 8.09
C LEU A 270 -15.55 1.33 6.84
N GLU A 271 -15.20 1.81 5.64
CA GLU A 271 -15.70 1.28 4.37
C GLU A 271 -15.09 -0.08 4.02
N GLU A 272 -13.85 -0.32 4.44
CA GLU A 272 -13.14 -1.58 4.24
C GLU A 272 -13.47 -2.64 5.33
N ASP A 273 -14.07 -2.24 6.45
CA ASP A 273 -14.41 -3.11 7.59
C ASP A 273 -15.78 -3.79 7.40
N ASP A 274 -15.79 -4.90 6.67
CA ASP A 274 -16.96 -5.75 6.39
C ASP A 274 -17.57 -6.43 7.63
N GLU A 275 -16.89 -6.42 8.78
CA GLU A 275 -17.31 -7.19 9.97
C GLU A 275 -18.40 -6.48 10.81
N SER A 276 -18.60 -5.18 10.60
CA SER A 276 -19.43 -4.34 11.46
C SER A 276 -20.70 -3.84 10.78
N HIS A 277 -21.85 -4.45 11.10
CA HIS A 277 -23.17 -4.03 10.59
C HIS A 277 -23.59 -2.62 11.06
N ASN A 278 -22.90 -2.03 12.05
CA ASN A 278 -23.17 -0.69 12.56
C ASN A 278 -22.35 0.42 11.86
N ASN A 279 -21.42 0.07 10.96
CA ASN A 279 -20.57 1.06 10.30
C ASN A 279 -21.31 1.86 9.22
N GLU A 280 -22.35 1.31 8.58
CA GLU A 280 -23.05 1.95 7.46
C GLU A 280 -23.65 3.32 7.84
N GLU A 281 -24.26 3.43 9.03
CA GLU A 281 -24.84 4.69 9.51
C GLU A 281 -23.74 5.73 9.79
N ILE A 282 -22.64 5.29 10.40
CA ILE A 282 -21.49 6.16 10.71
C ILE A 282 -20.86 6.66 9.41
N VAL A 283 -20.60 5.78 8.45
CA VAL A 283 -20.05 6.10 7.13
C VAL A 283 -20.96 7.10 6.41
N SER A 284 -22.26 6.83 6.35
CA SER A 284 -23.23 7.71 5.69
C SER A 284 -23.25 9.12 6.32
N ASN A 285 -23.29 9.19 7.64
CA ASN A 285 -23.24 10.46 8.38
C ASN A 285 -21.92 11.19 8.14
N LEU A 286 -20.79 10.48 8.18
CA LEU A 286 -19.46 11.05 8.00
C LEU A 286 -19.29 11.65 6.60
N LYS A 287 -19.71 10.93 5.55
CA LYS A 287 -19.74 11.45 4.17
C LYS A 287 -20.61 12.69 4.04
N CYS A 288 -21.79 12.69 4.67
CA CYS A 288 -22.69 13.83 4.66
C CYS A 288 -22.03 15.06 5.30
N GLN A 289 -21.39 14.89 6.45
CA GLN A 289 -20.74 16.00 7.15
C GLN A 289 -19.49 16.50 6.42
N LEU A 290 -18.65 15.62 5.88
CA LEU A 290 -17.45 15.99 5.13
C LEU A 290 -17.76 16.75 3.83
N ASN A 291 -18.99 16.66 3.32
CA ASN A 291 -19.46 17.42 2.16
C ASN A 291 -19.83 18.89 2.47
N ASP A 292 -19.82 19.31 3.74
CA ASP A 292 -20.01 20.70 4.16
C ASP A 292 -18.93 21.63 3.56
N ASP A 293 -19.31 22.84 3.15
CA ASP A 293 -18.42 23.79 2.49
C ASP A 293 -17.21 24.19 3.35
N LYS A 294 -17.32 24.13 4.68
CA LYS A 294 -16.17 24.41 5.56
C LYS A 294 -15.10 23.33 5.43
N TRP A 295 -15.47 22.06 5.29
CA TRP A 295 -14.51 20.99 5.07
C TRP A 295 -13.87 21.07 3.68
N LYS A 296 -14.66 21.39 2.65
CA LYS A 296 -14.12 21.69 1.31
C LYS A 296 -13.10 22.83 1.34
N ASN A 297 -13.37 23.89 2.11
CA ASN A 297 -12.41 24.99 2.29
C ASN A 297 -11.11 24.54 2.98
N VAL A 298 -11.18 23.62 3.94
CA VAL A 298 -9.99 23.01 4.56
C VAL A 298 -9.20 22.19 3.54
N PHE A 299 -9.87 21.40 2.71
CA PHE A 299 -9.25 20.66 1.60
C PHE A 299 -8.52 21.61 0.64
N PHE A 300 -9.19 22.65 0.13
CA PHE A 300 -8.54 23.63 -0.77
C PHE A 300 -7.37 24.38 -0.12
N ARG A 301 -7.41 24.58 1.19
CA ARG A 301 -6.27 25.14 1.92
C ARG A 301 -5.11 24.15 1.98
N SER A 302 -5.39 22.85 2.14
CA SER A 302 -4.35 21.80 2.18
C SER A 302 -3.56 21.69 0.87
N ILE A 303 -4.19 21.93 -0.29
CA ILE A 303 -3.50 22.02 -1.59
C ILE A 303 -2.39 23.08 -1.57
N LYS A 304 -2.64 24.21 -0.91
CA LYS A 304 -1.70 25.35 -0.87
C LYS A 304 -0.62 25.19 0.19
N GLU A 305 -0.97 24.60 1.33
CA GLU A 305 -0.07 24.51 2.48
C GLU A 305 0.93 23.35 2.38
N MET A 306 0.62 22.30 1.60
CA MET A 306 1.52 21.15 1.37
C MET A 306 1.99 20.50 2.69
N VAL A 307 1.05 20.25 3.60
CA VAL A 307 1.32 19.69 4.95
C VAL A 307 0.97 18.20 5.08
N VAL A 308 0.42 17.60 4.03
CA VAL A 308 0.09 16.17 3.94
C VAL A 308 0.83 15.55 2.77
N GLU A 309 0.88 14.23 2.72
CA GLU A 309 1.51 13.48 1.62
C GLU A 309 0.65 13.60 0.34
N SER A 310 1.27 13.38 -0.83
CA SER A 310 0.57 13.48 -2.12
C SER A 310 -0.54 12.43 -2.25
N GLU A 311 -0.30 11.20 -1.80
CA GLU A 311 -1.27 10.11 -1.75
C GLU A 311 -2.55 10.54 -1.00
N ASP A 312 -2.39 11.10 0.20
CA ASP A 312 -3.51 11.60 1.02
C ASP A 312 -4.32 12.65 0.28
N LEU A 313 -3.62 13.64 -0.27
CA LEU A 313 -4.23 14.75 -0.99
C LEU A 313 -5.02 14.26 -2.21
N ILE A 314 -4.46 13.28 -2.94
CA ILE A 314 -5.09 12.65 -4.10
C ILE A 314 -6.34 11.86 -3.67
N SER A 315 -6.25 11.07 -2.60
CA SER A 315 -7.39 10.31 -2.08
C SER A 315 -8.54 11.23 -1.63
N ALA A 316 -8.23 12.33 -0.95
CA ALA A 316 -9.23 13.33 -0.58
C ALA A 316 -9.87 14.01 -1.80
N ALA A 317 -9.12 14.21 -2.88
CA ALA A 317 -9.62 14.79 -4.12
C ALA A 317 -10.63 13.89 -4.83
N GLU A 318 -10.42 12.56 -4.80
CA GLU A 318 -11.39 11.59 -5.32
C GLU A 318 -12.74 11.72 -4.61
N PHE A 319 -12.73 11.85 -3.28
CA PHE A 319 -13.95 12.08 -2.49
C PHE A 319 -14.69 13.35 -2.90
N TYR A 320 -13.95 14.44 -3.13
CA TYR A 320 -14.54 15.73 -3.55
C TYR A 320 -14.76 15.85 -5.06
N ASN A 321 -14.45 14.80 -5.85
CA ASN A 321 -14.46 14.82 -7.30
C ASN A 321 -13.68 16.02 -7.87
N TYR A 322 -12.51 16.29 -7.29
CA TYR A 322 -11.62 17.38 -7.68
C TYR A 322 -10.50 16.87 -8.59
N ASN A 323 -10.26 17.59 -9.69
CA ASN A 323 -9.16 17.29 -10.60
C ASN A 323 -8.03 18.31 -10.43
N PHE A 324 -6.83 17.84 -10.13
CA PHE A 324 -5.64 18.66 -10.01
C PHE A 324 -5.09 19.05 -11.38
N SER A 325 -4.63 20.29 -11.46
CA SER A 325 -3.71 20.75 -12.50
C SER A 325 -2.27 20.38 -12.17
N PHE A 326 -1.40 20.35 -13.19
CA PHE A 326 0.04 20.12 -12.97
C PHE A 326 0.65 21.08 -11.95
N GLU A 327 0.27 22.37 -11.98
CA GLU A 327 0.86 23.39 -11.10
C GLU A 327 0.54 23.17 -9.61
N GLU A 328 -0.57 22.50 -9.29
CA GLU A 328 -0.98 22.22 -7.91
C GLU A 328 -0.20 21.05 -7.30
N LEU A 329 0.16 20.04 -8.10
CA LEU A 329 0.96 18.90 -7.64
C LEU A 329 2.46 19.05 -7.93
N TYR A 330 2.86 20.03 -8.73
CA TYR A 330 4.27 20.33 -9.03
C TYR A 330 5.15 20.54 -7.78
N PRO A 331 4.69 21.21 -6.70
CA PRO A 331 5.49 21.35 -5.47
C PRO A 331 5.88 20.01 -4.83
N TYR A 332 5.03 18.98 -4.94
CA TYR A 332 5.34 17.64 -4.46
C TYR A 332 6.49 17.02 -5.25
N LEU A 333 6.46 17.14 -6.58
CA LEU A 333 7.56 16.72 -7.45
C LEU A 333 8.87 17.49 -7.23
N LEU A 334 8.80 18.75 -6.76
CA LEU A 334 10.01 19.50 -6.38
C LEU A 334 10.61 19.02 -5.06
N SER A 335 9.77 18.62 -4.10
CA SER A 335 10.21 18.07 -2.81
C SER A 335 10.75 16.66 -2.97
N ASP A 336 10.03 15.83 -3.73
CA ASP A 336 10.43 14.48 -4.10
C ASP A 336 10.15 14.25 -5.59
N LYS A 337 11.22 14.28 -6.39
CA LYS A 337 11.14 14.06 -7.84
C LYS A 337 10.67 12.65 -8.22
N ASP A 338 10.75 11.71 -7.27
CA ASP A 338 10.40 10.31 -7.42
C ASP A 338 8.97 10.00 -6.87
N ASP A 339 8.19 11.02 -6.48
CA ASP A 339 6.82 10.91 -5.93
C ASP A 339 5.87 10.18 -6.89
N PHE A 340 5.69 8.88 -6.64
CA PHE A 340 5.02 7.96 -7.55
C PHE A 340 3.51 8.27 -7.71
N ASP A 341 2.87 8.73 -6.64
CA ASP A 341 1.43 9.00 -6.62
C ASP A 341 1.07 10.14 -7.55
N VAL A 342 1.91 11.19 -7.61
CA VAL A 342 1.70 12.31 -8.54
C VAL A 342 1.82 11.85 -10.00
N TYR A 343 2.83 11.04 -10.34
CA TYR A 343 2.96 10.50 -11.71
C TYR A 343 1.78 9.63 -12.09
N PHE A 344 1.35 8.76 -11.18
CA PHE A 344 0.24 7.84 -11.42
C PHE A 344 -1.10 8.59 -11.54
N TYR A 345 -1.30 9.64 -10.75
CA TYR A 345 -2.46 10.52 -10.85
C TYR A 345 -2.58 11.13 -12.25
N PHE A 346 -1.52 11.78 -12.74
CA PHE A 346 -1.57 12.41 -14.06
C PHE A 346 -1.67 11.39 -15.20
N MET A 347 -1.06 10.21 -15.07
CA MET A 347 -1.23 9.13 -16.03
C MET A 347 -2.72 8.72 -16.19
N LYS A 348 -3.50 8.72 -15.09
CA LYS A 348 -4.93 8.36 -15.11
C LYS A 348 -5.86 9.52 -15.45
N ASN A 349 -5.65 10.66 -14.81
CA ASN A 349 -6.61 11.77 -14.76
C ASN A 349 -6.11 13.05 -15.45
N GLY A 350 -4.82 13.10 -15.80
CA GLY A 350 -4.18 14.29 -16.34
C GLY A 350 -4.68 14.69 -17.72
N SER A 351 -4.85 16.01 -17.93
CA SER A 351 -5.14 16.53 -19.26
C SER A 351 -3.93 16.36 -20.20
N LYS A 352 -4.14 16.51 -21.51
CA LYS A 352 -3.02 16.51 -22.47
C LYS A 352 -1.95 17.57 -22.16
N GLN A 353 -2.35 18.71 -21.62
CA GLN A 353 -1.42 19.79 -21.26
C GLN A 353 -0.63 19.42 -20.00
N ASP A 354 -1.28 18.82 -19.00
CA ASP A 354 -0.62 18.39 -17.76
C ASP A 354 0.36 17.25 -18.03
N ASN A 355 -0.04 16.25 -18.83
CA ASN A 355 0.85 15.14 -19.18
C ASN A 355 2.05 15.60 -20.04
N LEU A 356 1.90 16.66 -20.83
CA LEU A 356 3.04 17.30 -21.51
C LEU A 356 4.01 17.95 -20.52
N LYS A 357 3.50 18.62 -19.48
CA LYS A 357 4.33 19.21 -18.42
C LYS A 357 5.01 18.15 -17.57
N LEU A 358 4.31 17.07 -17.21
CA LEU A 358 4.85 15.92 -16.51
C LEU A 358 5.98 15.25 -17.31
N LEU A 359 5.76 15.01 -18.61
CA LEU A 359 6.78 14.47 -19.48
C LEU A 359 8.02 15.37 -19.54
N LYS A 360 7.82 16.69 -19.65
CA LYS A 360 8.91 17.66 -19.65
C LYS A 360 9.69 17.60 -18.33
N PHE A 361 8.99 17.65 -17.19
CA PHE A 361 9.58 17.53 -15.86
C PHE A 361 10.42 16.26 -15.73
N PHE A 362 9.88 15.11 -16.13
CA PHE A 362 10.59 13.83 -16.08
C PHE A 362 11.89 13.89 -16.89
N THR A 363 11.83 14.35 -18.14
CA THR A 363 13.02 14.43 -19.00
C THR A 363 14.08 15.43 -18.54
N GLU A 364 13.70 16.42 -17.74
CA GLU A 364 14.63 17.42 -17.18
C GLU A 364 15.28 16.95 -15.88
N ASN A 365 14.65 16.04 -15.13
CA ASN A 365 15.09 15.61 -13.79
C ASN A 365 15.67 14.20 -13.73
N PHE A 366 15.51 13.38 -14.78
CA PHE A 366 16.02 12.01 -14.84
C PHE A 366 17.09 11.84 -15.92
N ASP A 367 18.13 11.07 -15.61
CA ASP A 367 19.19 10.73 -16.56
C ASP A 367 18.71 9.63 -17.52
N MET A 368 18.24 10.04 -18.69
CA MET A 368 17.77 9.14 -19.74
C MET A 368 18.85 8.15 -20.21
N VAL A 369 20.14 8.47 -20.06
CA VAL A 369 21.24 7.57 -20.42
C VAL A 369 21.34 6.43 -19.42
N GLN A 370 21.06 6.67 -18.14
CA GLN A 370 21.02 5.61 -17.12
C GLN A 370 19.80 4.72 -17.27
N LEU A 371 18.66 5.26 -17.71
CA LEU A 371 17.39 4.54 -17.88
C LEU A 371 17.32 3.71 -19.18
N THR A 372 18.30 3.85 -20.08
CA THR A 372 18.29 3.21 -21.40
C THR A 372 19.62 2.56 -21.76
N GLY A 373 19.60 1.63 -22.72
CA GLY A 373 20.80 1.03 -23.32
C GLY A 373 21.31 -0.24 -22.64
N ASN A 374 20.83 -0.57 -21.45
CA ASN A 374 21.19 -1.78 -20.72
C ASN A 374 19.97 -2.73 -20.62
N ILE A 375 19.55 -3.22 -21.78
CA ILE A 375 18.37 -4.07 -21.95
C ILE A 375 18.54 -5.38 -21.17
N ARG A 376 17.68 -5.59 -20.17
CA ARG A 376 17.64 -6.80 -19.35
C ARG A 376 16.24 -7.37 -19.29
N ASP A 377 16.15 -8.67 -19.06
CA ASP A 377 14.90 -9.37 -18.77
C ASP A 377 14.64 -9.28 -17.26
N ILE A 378 14.06 -8.15 -16.83
CA ILE A 378 13.71 -7.89 -15.44
C ILE A 378 12.19 -7.82 -15.36
N ASP A 379 11.60 -8.82 -14.69
CA ASP A 379 10.16 -8.91 -14.45
C ASP A 379 9.76 -8.24 -13.12
N LYS A 380 8.45 -8.26 -12.83
CA LYS A 380 7.90 -7.65 -11.61
C LYS A 380 8.43 -8.27 -10.32
N ASN A 381 8.83 -9.53 -10.32
CA ASN A 381 9.31 -10.24 -9.13
C ASN A 381 10.75 -9.84 -8.76
N GLN A 382 11.49 -9.26 -9.70
CA GLN A 382 12.87 -8.84 -9.54
C GLN A 382 13.02 -7.32 -9.28
N LEU A 383 11.90 -6.60 -9.23
CA LEU A 383 11.90 -5.17 -8.95
C LEU A 383 12.23 -4.90 -7.48
N THR A 384 13.02 -3.86 -7.28
CA THR A 384 13.44 -3.32 -5.99
C THR A 384 13.45 -1.80 -6.09
N GLU A 385 13.68 -1.10 -4.98
CA GLU A 385 13.73 0.37 -4.92
C GLU A 385 14.72 1.00 -5.93
N LYS A 386 15.75 0.24 -6.35
CA LYS A 386 16.69 0.69 -7.38
C LYS A 386 16.02 1.04 -8.71
N TYR A 387 14.87 0.44 -9.03
CA TYR A 387 14.18 0.59 -10.31
C TYR A 387 13.02 1.60 -10.27
N ILE A 388 12.88 2.39 -9.19
CA ILE A 388 11.82 3.41 -9.08
C ILE A 388 11.82 4.34 -10.30
N ALA A 389 12.98 4.84 -10.70
CA ALA A 389 13.10 5.72 -11.86
C ALA A 389 12.69 5.04 -13.19
N ASP A 390 12.98 3.75 -13.36
CA ASP A 390 12.53 2.98 -14.52
C ASP A 390 11.00 2.77 -14.49
N LEU A 391 10.40 2.57 -13.32
CA LEU A 391 8.94 2.45 -13.19
C LEU A 391 8.22 3.76 -13.51
N LEU A 392 8.74 4.88 -12.98
CA LEU A 392 8.25 6.21 -13.34
C LEU A 392 8.37 6.48 -14.84
N PHE A 393 9.46 6.01 -15.46
CA PHE A 393 9.62 6.11 -16.91
C PHE A 393 8.50 5.39 -17.66
N ALA A 394 8.15 4.16 -17.25
CA ALA A 394 7.04 3.42 -17.85
C ALA A 394 5.70 4.15 -17.68
N VAL A 395 5.42 4.72 -16.50
CA VAL A 395 4.22 5.52 -16.22
C VAL A 395 4.14 6.75 -17.12
N VAL A 396 5.25 7.48 -17.28
CA VAL A 396 5.33 8.68 -18.14
C VAL A 396 5.12 8.32 -19.61
N ILE A 397 5.70 7.21 -20.09
CA ILE A 397 5.48 6.74 -21.46
C ILE A 397 4.00 6.45 -21.68
N LYS A 398 3.35 5.75 -20.75
CA LYS A 398 1.92 5.46 -20.82
C LYS A 398 1.07 6.73 -20.82
N ALA A 399 1.36 7.69 -19.94
CA ALA A 399 0.71 9.00 -19.91
C ALA A 399 0.88 9.79 -21.23
N SER A 400 1.95 9.51 -21.98
CA SER A 400 2.28 10.19 -23.24
C SER A 400 1.61 9.60 -24.50
N ARG A 401 0.79 8.54 -24.35
CA ARG A 401 0.18 7.79 -25.47
C ARG A 401 -0.60 8.67 -26.44
N ASP A 402 -1.10 9.83 -26.03
CA ASP A 402 -1.90 10.77 -26.83
C ASP A 402 -1.17 12.09 -27.18
N LEU A 403 0.13 12.18 -26.90
CA LEU A 403 0.93 13.40 -26.99
C LEU A 403 1.83 13.43 -28.22
N TYR A 404 1.29 13.26 -29.43
CA TYR A 404 2.12 13.35 -30.64
C TYR A 404 2.66 14.78 -30.87
N PRO A 405 3.96 14.99 -31.20
CA PRO A 405 5.00 13.98 -31.44
C PRO A 405 5.79 13.51 -30.21
N GLN A 406 5.65 14.16 -29.06
CA GLN A 406 6.44 13.92 -27.85
C GLN A 406 6.30 12.47 -27.34
N GLY A 407 5.10 11.91 -27.36
CA GLY A 407 4.82 10.51 -27.01
C GLY A 407 5.58 9.52 -27.90
N LYS A 408 5.70 9.81 -29.20
CA LYS A 408 6.54 9.00 -30.10
C LYS A 408 8.02 9.11 -29.70
N ILE A 409 8.49 10.32 -29.44
CA ILE A 409 9.91 10.58 -29.10
C ILE A 409 10.30 9.84 -27.83
N ILE A 410 9.51 9.97 -26.77
CA ILE A 410 9.80 9.34 -25.49
C ILE A 410 9.68 7.82 -25.57
N ALA A 411 8.71 7.27 -26.30
CA ALA A 411 8.59 5.83 -26.51
C ALA A 411 9.75 5.26 -27.36
N MET A 412 10.29 6.04 -28.31
CA MET A 412 11.51 5.66 -29.03
C MET A 412 12.75 5.61 -28.14
N MET A 413 12.78 6.38 -27.04
CA MET A 413 13.81 6.22 -26.01
C MET A 413 13.52 5.00 -25.14
N GLY A 414 12.27 4.85 -24.69
CA GLY A 414 11.86 3.77 -23.79
C GLY A 414 11.93 2.36 -24.39
N ILE A 415 11.88 2.21 -25.72
CA ILE A 415 12.11 0.89 -26.36
C ILE A 415 13.54 0.37 -26.09
N LEU A 416 14.48 1.25 -25.72
CA LEU A 416 15.82 0.90 -25.25
C LEU A 416 15.91 0.77 -23.72
N GLY A 417 14.78 0.83 -23.01
CA GLY A 417 14.71 0.83 -21.55
C GLY A 417 15.29 -0.43 -20.89
N ASN A 418 15.79 -0.27 -19.67
CA ASN A 418 16.50 -1.33 -18.96
C ASN A 418 15.60 -2.50 -18.57
N ILE A 419 14.38 -2.21 -18.07
CA ILE A 419 13.43 -3.21 -17.57
C ILE A 419 12.30 -3.50 -18.58
N ASN A 420 11.62 -4.62 -18.38
CA ASN A 420 10.57 -5.10 -19.29
C ASN A 420 9.39 -4.13 -19.40
N ASP A 421 8.95 -3.53 -18.28
CA ASP A 421 7.77 -2.66 -18.24
C ASP A 421 7.94 -1.39 -19.08
N VAL A 422 9.11 -0.75 -19.05
CA VAL A 422 9.41 0.43 -19.89
C VAL A 422 9.30 0.08 -21.37
N ARG A 423 9.91 -1.04 -21.79
CA ARG A 423 9.88 -1.48 -23.18
C ARG A 423 8.48 -1.90 -23.61
N LYS A 424 7.72 -2.55 -22.73
CA LYS A 424 6.32 -2.94 -22.97
C LYS A 424 5.45 -1.72 -23.27
N GLU A 425 5.46 -0.71 -22.39
CA GLU A 425 4.68 0.52 -22.57
C GLU A 425 5.14 1.28 -23.82
N SER A 426 6.44 1.30 -24.10
CA SER A 426 6.99 1.90 -25.32
C SER A 426 6.46 1.25 -26.59
N ILE A 427 6.46 -0.08 -26.65
CA ILE A 427 5.95 -0.84 -27.80
C ILE A 427 4.47 -0.50 -28.02
N ALA A 428 3.67 -0.43 -26.96
CA ALA A 428 2.25 -0.07 -27.04
C ALA A 428 2.03 1.33 -27.62
N VAL A 429 2.79 2.33 -27.17
CA VAL A 429 2.71 3.70 -27.71
C VAL A 429 3.21 3.77 -29.16
N LEU A 430 4.31 3.08 -29.50
CA LEU A 430 4.85 3.08 -30.86
C LEU A 430 3.91 2.41 -31.87
N LYS A 431 3.15 1.39 -31.47
CA LYS A 431 2.14 0.75 -32.33
C LYS A 431 1.10 1.76 -32.79
N LYS A 432 0.61 2.61 -31.88
CA LYS A 432 -0.33 3.70 -32.19
C LYS A 432 0.22 4.72 -33.18
N TYR A 433 1.54 4.91 -33.22
CA TYR A 433 2.21 5.85 -34.12
C TYR A 433 2.98 5.19 -35.26
N ARG A 434 2.65 3.94 -35.60
CA ARG A 434 3.36 3.14 -36.61
C ARG A 434 3.52 3.87 -37.93
N ASP A 435 2.44 4.44 -38.47
CA ASP A 435 2.44 5.17 -39.75
C ASP A 435 3.28 6.46 -39.73
N LYS A 436 3.73 6.88 -38.54
CA LYS A 436 4.53 8.09 -38.31
C LYS A 436 5.98 7.76 -37.90
N LEU A 437 6.40 6.49 -38.02
CA LEU A 437 7.77 6.05 -37.81
C LEU A 437 8.61 6.32 -39.06
N SER A 438 9.76 6.95 -38.85
CA SER A 438 10.73 7.20 -39.92
C SER A 438 11.60 5.98 -40.19
N GLU A 439 12.30 5.93 -41.33
CA GLU A 439 13.30 4.88 -41.59
C GLU A 439 14.39 4.81 -40.51
N LYS A 440 14.74 5.94 -39.88
CA LYS A 440 15.68 5.98 -38.77
C LYS A 440 15.10 5.30 -37.53
N ASP A 441 13.82 5.54 -37.24
CA ASP A 441 13.12 4.91 -36.12
C ASP A 441 13.08 3.38 -36.32
N MET A 442 12.73 2.92 -37.53
CA MET A 442 12.70 1.49 -37.86
C MET A 442 14.05 0.80 -37.72
N LYS A 443 15.16 1.48 -38.07
CA LYS A 443 16.52 0.94 -37.84
C LYS A 443 16.81 0.71 -36.36
N VAL A 444 16.36 1.60 -35.48
CA VAL A 444 16.50 1.45 -34.02
C VAL A 444 15.65 0.27 -33.54
N ILE A 445 14.38 0.18 -33.96
CA ILE A 445 13.47 -0.91 -33.59
C ILE A 445 14.04 -2.27 -34.01
N HIS A 446 14.59 -2.39 -35.22
CA HIS A 446 15.27 -3.62 -35.66
C HIS A 446 16.50 -3.97 -34.84
N LYS A 447 17.26 -2.98 -34.36
CA LYS A 447 18.40 -3.21 -33.46
C LYS A 447 17.91 -3.75 -32.11
N VAL A 448 16.86 -3.16 -31.55
CA VAL A 448 16.25 -3.62 -30.29
C VAL A 448 15.70 -5.03 -30.44
N PHE A 449 14.96 -5.33 -31.50
CA PHE A 449 14.44 -6.68 -31.77
C PHE A 449 15.53 -7.77 -31.69
N LYS A 450 16.72 -7.49 -32.22
CA LYS A 450 17.85 -8.42 -32.19
C LYS A 450 18.42 -8.60 -30.78
N ALA A 451 18.44 -7.53 -30.00
CA ALA A 451 19.00 -7.49 -28.65
C ALA A 451 18.02 -7.90 -27.54
N GLU A 452 16.71 -7.90 -27.80
CA GLU A 452 15.66 -8.17 -26.80
C GLU A 452 15.79 -9.58 -26.22
N PRO A 453 16.06 -9.70 -24.89
CA PRO A 453 16.16 -10.99 -24.21
C PRO A 453 14.78 -11.60 -23.90
N ASN A 454 13.74 -10.77 -23.69
CA ASN A 454 12.42 -11.27 -23.33
C ASN A 454 11.64 -11.73 -24.57
N ASN A 455 11.23 -13.00 -24.60
CA ASN A 455 10.57 -13.59 -25.76
C ASN A 455 9.18 -12.99 -26.07
N GLU A 456 8.43 -12.56 -25.07
CA GLU A 456 7.09 -11.97 -25.26
C GLU A 456 7.18 -10.55 -25.84
N LEU A 457 8.12 -9.74 -25.33
CA LEU A 457 8.40 -8.42 -25.89
C LEU A 457 8.96 -8.55 -27.30
N LYS A 458 9.82 -9.53 -27.57
CA LYS A 458 10.35 -9.80 -28.91
C LYS A 458 9.24 -10.13 -29.92
N LYS A 459 8.24 -10.93 -29.53
CA LYS A 459 7.02 -11.16 -30.33
C LYS A 459 6.24 -9.87 -30.55
N SER A 460 6.09 -9.05 -29.50
CA SER A 460 5.38 -7.77 -29.58
C SER A 460 6.06 -6.77 -30.53
N ILE A 461 7.41 -6.71 -30.54
CA ILE A 461 8.20 -5.91 -31.48
C ILE A 461 8.07 -6.45 -32.91
N THR A 462 7.90 -7.76 -33.10
CA THR A 462 7.66 -8.34 -34.43
C THR A 462 6.39 -7.76 -35.07
N GLY A 463 5.35 -7.48 -34.27
CA GLY A 463 4.14 -6.81 -34.73
C GLY A 463 4.35 -5.36 -35.17
N LEU A 464 5.37 -4.67 -34.63
CA LEU A 464 5.79 -3.35 -35.11
C LEU A 464 6.54 -3.41 -36.44
N ILE A 465 7.29 -4.50 -36.68
CA ILE A 465 8.19 -4.65 -37.84
C ILE A 465 7.46 -5.22 -39.07
N ASN A 466 6.61 -6.23 -38.90
CA ASN A 466 6.04 -6.97 -40.02
C ASN A 466 4.73 -6.32 -40.52
N ASP A 467 4.67 -5.98 -41.81
CA ASP A 467 3.46 -5.48 -42.50
C ASP A 467 2.42 -6.59 -42.79
N ASN A 468 2.81 -7.87 -42.79
CA ASN A 468 1.98 -8.94 -43.37
C ASN A 468 1.00 -9.67 -42.42
N ASN A 469 0.92 -9.28 -41.15
CA ASN A 469 -0.04 -9.87 -40.20
C ASN A 469 -1.04 -8.85 -39.63
N TYR A 470 -1.29 -7.74 -40.34
CA TYR A 470 -2.47 -6.92 -40.05
C TYR A 470 -3.71 -7.68 -40.52
N ILE A 471 -4.24 -8.56 -39.66
CA ILE A 471 -5.59 -9.08 -39.84
C ILE A 471 -6.50 -7.86 -39.79
N LYS A 472 -7.13 -7.53 -40.92
CA LYS A 472 -8.02 -6.36 -40.99
C LYS A 472 -9.15 -6.55 -39.98
N ARG A 473 -9.23 -5.66 -38.98
CA ARG A 473 -10.29 -5.66 -37.97
C ARG A 473 -11.66 -5.55 -38.66
N GLU A 474 -12.45 -6.61 -38.58
CA GLU A 474 -13.81 -6.64 -39.11
C GLU A 474 -14.72 -5.87 -38.16
N VAL A 475 -15.40 -4.84 -38.68
CA VAL A 475 -16.31 -3.97 -37.91
C VAL A 475 -17.71 -4.08 -38.50
N MET A 476 -18.69 -4.30 -37.63
CA MET A 476 -20.11 -4.35 -37.98
C MET A 476 -20.87 -3.27 -37.22
N LYS A 477 -21.91 -2.71 -37.87
CA LYS A 477 -22.89 -1.89 -37.17
C LYS A 477 -23.76 -2.78 -36.29
N ILE A 478 -23.97 -2.37 -35.05
CA ILE A 478 -24.68 -3.19 -34.05
C ILE A 478 -26.01 -2.60 -33.58
N ASP A 479 -26.43 -1.44 -34.11
CA ASP A 479 -27.60 -0.71 -33.61
C ASP A 479 -28.87 -1.59 -33.56
N ASP A 480 -29.06 -2.45 -34.56
CA ASP A 480 -30.23 -3.33 -34.69
C ASP A 480 -30.18 -4.56 -33.77
N ILE A 481 -29.00 -4.94 -33.29
CA ILE A 481 -28.79 -6.14 -32.44
C ILE A 481 -28.43 -5.78 -30.99
N LYS A 482 -28.24 -4.50 -30.70
CA LYS A 482 -27.88 -4.01 -29.37
C LYS A 482 -29.04 -4.22 -28.39
N VAL A 483 -28.69 -4.82 -27.27
CA VAL A 483 -29.61 -5.07 -26.15
C VAL A 483 -28.97 -4.65 -24.84
N GLN A 484 -29.77 -4.10 -23.93
CA GLN A 484 -29.33 -3.82 -22.57
C GLN A 484 -29.74 -4.98 -21.66
N PRO A 485 -28.83 -5.47 -20.79
CA PRO A 485 -29.17 -6.53 -19.86
C PRO A 485 -30.33 -6.15 -18.94
N HIS A 486 -31.24 -7.09 -18.73
CA HIS A 486 -32.39 -6.95 -17.86
C HIS A 486 -32.41 -8.06 -16.80
N VAL A 487 -32.96 -7.78 -15.63
CA VAL A 487 -33.03 -8.72 -14.50
C VAL A 487 -33.81 -10.01 -14.79
N LYS A 488 -34.63 -10.01 -15.85
CA LYS A 488 -35.40 -11.18 -16.33
C LYS A 488 -34.74 -11.95 -17.48
N ASP A 489 -33.52 -11.58 -17.88
CA ASP A 489 -32.82 -12.28 -18.94
C ASP A 489 -32.46 -13.71 -18.51
N ILE A 490 -32.58 -14.66 -19.44
CA ILE A 490 -32.41 -16.09 -19.16
C ILE A 490 -31.03 -16.54 -19.63
N TYR A 491 -30.21 -17.02 -18.70
CA TYR A 491 -28.95 -17.69 -19.04
C TYR A 491 -29.23 -19.00 -19.79
N LEU A 492 -28.58 -19.20 -20.95
CA LEU A 492 -28.72 -20.41 -21.75
C LEU A 492 -27.60 -21.41 -21.44
N PHE A 493 -26.35 -21.06 -21.77
CA PHE A 493 -25.16 -21.88 -21.51
C PHE A 493 -23.87 -21.06 -21.69
N SER A 494 -22.72 -21.68 -21.38
CA SER A 494 -21.39 -21.10 -21.61
C SER A 494 -20.66 -21.84 -22.72
N THR A 495 -19.90 -21.14 -23.55
CA THR A 495 -19.11 -21.75 -24.64
C THR A 495 -17.86 -20.92 -24.92
N ASP A 496 -16.90 -21.54 -25.60
CA ASP A 496 -15.67 -20.86 -26.03
C ASP A 496 -15.89 -20.24 -27.42
N ILE A 497 -15.22 -19.14 -27.72
CA ILE A 497 -15.30 -18.52 -29.04
C ILE A 497 -14.42 -19.30 -30.03
N ALA A 498 -14.99 -19.63 -31.19
CA ALA A 498 -14.24 -20.23 -32.29
C ALA A 498 -13.63 -19.15 -33.20
N GLY A 499 -12.44 -19.40 -33.74
CA GLY A 499 -11.80 -18.53 -34.72
C GLY A 499 -11.06 -17.32 -34.14
N VAL A 500 -10.81 -17.30 -32.83
CA VAL A 500 -10.04 -16.25 -32.12
C VAL A 500 -8.62 -16.11 -32.68
N GLN A 501 -8.05 -17.17 -33.24
CA GLN A 501 -6.74 -17.13 -33.90
C GLN A 501 -6.71 -16.34 -35.22
N TYR A 502 -7.88 -16.07 -35.82
CA TYR A 502 -8.01 -15.41 -37.12
C TYR A 502 -8.49 -13.96 -37.04
N ILE A 503 -8.58 -13.38 -35.84
CA ILE A 503 -9.02 -12.01 -35.61
C ILE A 503 -7.88 -11.13 -35.11
N ASP A 504 -8.02 -9.83 -35.31
CA ASP A 504 -7.19 -8.82 -34.66
C ASP A 504 -7.53 -8.73 -33.17
N LYS A 505 -6.51 -8.90 -32.32
CA LYS A 505 -6.66 -8.88 -30.85
C LYS A 505 -6.20 -7.55 -30.25
N GLU A 506 -5.72 -6.62 -31.06
CA GLU A 506 -5.22 -5.33 -30.60
C GLU A 506 -6.33 -4.50 -29.95
N GLY A 507 -6.17 -4.19 -28.66
CA GLY A 507 -7.14 -3.43 -27.87
C GLY A 507 -8.30 -4.23 -27.28
N LEU A 508 -8.38 -5.56 -27.49
CA LEU A 508 -9.44 -6.38 -26.89
C LEU A 508 -9.33 -6.49 -25.36
N ASP A 509 -8.11 -6.45 -24.80
CA ASP A 509 -7.92 -6.42 -23.34
C ASP A 509 -8.56 -5.17 -22.71
N GLU A 510 -8.38 -4.00 -23.34
CA GLU A 510 -8.98 -2.73 -22.89
C GLU A 510 -10.51 -2.80 -23.04
N GLU A 511 -11.01 -3.28 -24.19
CA GLU A 511 -12.45 -3.46 -24.42
C GLU A 511 -13.10 -4.40 -23.41
N PHE A 512 -12.51 -5.56 -23.12
CA PHE A 512 -13.11 -6.54 -22.21
C PHE A 512 -13.08 -6.09 -20.75
N THR A 513 -12.16 -5.19 -20.40
CA THR A 513 -12.04 -4.60 -19.06
C THR A 513 -13.10 -3.52 -18.84
N GLU A 514 -13.34 -2.67 -19.84
CA GLU A 514 -14.33 -1.58 -19.78
C GLU A 514 -15.76 -2.09 -20.05
N HIS A 515 -15.91 -3.05 -20.96
CA HIS A 515 -17.19 -3.53 -21.47
C HIS A 515 -17.21 -5.06 -21.57
N ASN A 516 -17.99 -5.72 -20.71
CA ASN A 516 -18.04 -7.19 -20.68
C ASN A 516 -19.18 -7.79 -21.52
N ILE A 517 -19.90 -7.00 -22.32
CA ILE A 517 -21.07 -7.44 -23.11
C ILE A 517 -20.70 -7.49 -24.60
N CYS A 518 -21.11 -8.57 -25.26
CA CYS A 518 -21.00 -8.72 -26.71
C CYS A 518 -22.34 -9.20 -27.31
N PHE A 519 -22.52 -8.96 -28.60
CA PHE A 519 -23.75 -9.20 -29.35
C PHE A 519 -23.56 -10.32 -30.37
N LEU A 520 -24.66 -11.01 -30.70
CA LEU A 520 -24.66 -12.15 -31.62
C LEU A 520 -25.35 -11.76 -32.92
N ALA A 521 -24.69 -11.95 -34.06
CA ALA A 521 -25.25 -11.68 -35.38
C ALA A 521 -25.14 -12.90 -36.31
N GLN A 522 -26.24 -13.27 -36.95
CA GLN A 522 -26.26 -14.40 -37.88
C GLN A 522 -25.63 -14.02 -39.22
N GLU A 523 -24.74 -14.87 -39.74
CA GLU A 523 -24.16 -14.73 -41.07
C GLU A 523 -24.75 -15.78 -42.01
N LYS A 524 -25.88 -15.42 -42.65
CA LYS A 524 -26.67 -16.35 -43.48
C LYS A 524 -25.96 -16.80 -44.76
N ASP A 525 -25.03 -15.98 -45.26
CA ASP A 525 -24.29 -16.21 -46.51
C ASP A 525 -22.88 -16.79 -46.27
N ASN A 526 -22.63 -17.35 -45.08
CA ASN A 526 -21.34 -17.97 -44.78
C ASN A 526 -21.13 -19.24 -45.63
N LEU A 527 -20.01 -19.27 -46.36
CA LEU A 527 -19.66 -20.33 -47.31
C LEU A 527 -19.46 -21.71 -46.66
N TYR A 528 -19.16 -21.75 -45.36
CA TYR A 528 -18.76 -22.96 -44.63
C TYR A 528 -19.83 -23.47 -43.67
N ASP A 529 -20.65 -22.58 -43.11
CA ASP A 529 -21.74 -22.92 -42.19
C ASP A 529 -22.91 -21.93 -42.29
N LYS A 530 -24.04 -22.39 -42.83
CA LYS A 530 -25.28 -21.59 -42.94
C LYS A 530 -25.88 -21.16 -41.59
N LYS A 531 -25.37 -21.70 -40.49
CA LYS A 531 -25.76 -21.37 -39.10
C LYS A 531 -24.69 -20.56 -38.37
N ALA A 532 -23.70 -20.01 -39.09
CA ALA A 532 -22.66 -19.18 -38.51
C ALA A 532 -23.25 -17.98 -37.76
N ILE A 533 -22.72 -17.72 -36.57
CA ILE A 533 -23.10 -16.60 -35.71
C ILE A 533 -21.82 -15.90 -35.27
N LYS A 534 -21.65 -14.65 -35.66
CA LYS A 534 -20.57 -13.76 -35.24
C LYS A 534 -20.81 -13.27 -33.83
N ILE A 535 -19.72 -13.09 -33.08
CA ILE A 535 -19.70 -12.45 -31.77
C ILE A 535 -19.03 -11.10 -31.93
N ILE A 536 -19.71 -10.04 -31.49
CA ILE A 536 -19.38 -8.66 -31.82
C ILE A 536 -19.35 -7.83 -30.53
N THR A 537 -18.30 -7.05 -30.28
CA THR A 537 -18.24 -6.14 -29.12
C THR A 537 -19.24 -4.98 -29.26
N ASP A 538 -19.40 -4.21 -28.20
CA ASP A 538 -20.27 -3.03 -28.19
C ASP A 538 -19.77 -1.86 -29.03
N HIS A 539 -18.48 -1.86 -29.38
CA HIS A 539 -17.89 -0.97 -30.37
C HIS A 539 -17.94 -1.54 -31.80
N GLY A 540 -18.55 -2.71 -32.00
CA GLY A 540 -18.79 -3.30 -33.31
C GLY A 540 -17.70 -4.23 -33.81
N PHE A 541 -16.73 -4.62 -32.98
CA PHE A 541 -15.61 -5.47 -33.40
C PHE A 541 -15.97 -6.95 -33.39
N VAL A 542 -15.74 -7.64 -34.50
CA VAL A 542 -15.97 -9.09 -34.58
C VAL A 542 -14.82 -9.82 -33.87
N ILE A 543 -15.15 -10.53 -32.78
CA ILE A 543 -14.18 -11.25 -31.93
C ILE A 543 -14.25 -12.77 -32.10
N GLY A 544 -14.93 -13.24 -33.14
CA GLY A 544 -14.99 -14.64 -33.55
C GLY A 544 -16.41 -15.14 -33.75
N TYR A 545 -16.60 -16.45 -33.63
CA TYR A 545 -17.86 -17.13 -33.94
C TYR A 545 -18.31 -18.06 -32.81
N VAL A 546 -19.62 -18.28 -32.71
CA VAL A 546 -20.16 -19.39 -31.92
C VAL A 546 -19.71 -20.72 -32.53
N PRO A 547 -19.19 -21.68 -31.74
CA PRO A 547 -18.77 -22.97 -32.27
C PRO A 547 -19.91 -23.72 -32.97
N ARG A 548 -19.57 -24.38 -34.09
CA ARG A 548 -20.51 -25.15 -34.92
C ARG A 548 -21.30 -26.22 -34.16
N GLN A 549 -20.72 -26.74 -33.07
CA GLN A 549 -21.34 -27.77 -32.25
C GLN A 549 -22.57 -27.27 -31.48
N VAL A 550 -22.65 -25.96 -31.22
CA VAL A 550 -23.67 -25.35 -30.35
C VAL A 550 -24.45 -24.22 -31.03
N ASN A 551 -24.08 -23.82 -32.25
CA ASN A 551 -24.73 -22.70 -32.95
C ASN A 551 -26.16 -23.00 -33.44
N PHE A 552 -26.58 -24.27 -33.53
CA PHE A 552 -27.86 -24.64 -34.11
C PHE A 552 -29.06 -24.05 -33.35
N VAL A 553 -29.07 -24.19 -32.03
CA VAL A 553 -30.18 -23.70 -31.19
C VAL A 553 -30.22 -22.18 -31.23
N LEU A 554 -29.06 -21.52 -31.12
CA LEU A 554 -28.97 -20.06 -31.15
C LEU A 554 -29.39 -19.48 -32.51
N SER A 555 -29.00 -20.14 -33.60
CA SER A 555 -29.37 -19.72 -34.96
C SER A 555 -30.88 -19.78 -35.18
N ASN A 556 -31.56 -20.81 -34.64
CA ASN A 556 -33.02 -20.90 -34.69
C ASN A 556 -33.69 -19.79 -33.87
N LEU A 557 -33.17 -19.49 -32.67
CA LEU A 557 -33.69 -18.41 -31.82
C LEU A 557 -33.57 -17.05 -32.53
N LEU A 558 -32.40 -16.71 -33.04
CA LEU A 558 -32.18 -15.47 -33.80
C LEU A 558 -33.07 -15.41 -35.06
N SER A 559 -33.20 -16.54 -35.79
CA SER A 559 -34.06 -16.62 -36.98
C SER A 559 -35.54 -16.45 -36.66
N SER A 560 -35.97 -16.78 -35.44
CA SER A 560 -37.33 -16.59 -34.95
C SER A 560 -37.60 -15.18 -34.39
N GLY A 561 -36.63 -14.27 -34.47
CA GLY A 561 -36.75 -12.89 -33.98
C GLY A 561 -36.47 -12.70 -32.50
N LYS A 562 -35.85 -13.68 -31.82
CA LYS A 562 -35.39 -13.53 -30.42
C LYS A 562 -34.08 -12.74 -30.36
N TYR A 563 -33.90 -11.97 -29.30
CA TYR A 563 -32.66 -11.25 -29.04
C TYR A 563 -31.73 -12.03 -28.11
N LEU A 564 -30.46 -12.15 -28.48
CA LEU A 564 -29.42 -12.79 -27.70
C LEU A 564 -28.24 -11.83 -27.48
N TYR A 565 -27.59 -11.96 -26.34
CA TYR A 565 -26.27 -11.37 -26.09
C TYR A 565 -25.41 -12.33 -25.29
N CYS A 566 -24.13 -12.01 -25.15
CA CYS A 566 -23.25 -12.75 -24.28
C CYS A 566 -22.39 -11.84 -23.41
N ARG A 567 -21.86 -12.42 -22.33
CA ARG A 567 -20.86 -11.77 -21.49
C ARG A 567 -19.55 -12.53 -21.52
N ILE A 568 -18.44 -11.81 -21.56
CA ILE A 568 -17.10 -12.39 -21.39
C ILE A 568 -17.00 -12.93 -19.96
N LYS A 569 -16.60 -14.20 -19.83
CA LYS A 569 -16.43 -14.88 -18.54
C LYS A 569 -14.95 -14.91 -18.14
N GLU A 570 -14.10 -15.32 -19.07
CA GLU A 570 -12.65 -15.45 -18.91
C GLU A 570 -12.01 -15.44 -20.29
N TYR A 571 -10.77 -14.96 -20.39
CA TYR A 571 -10.03 -14.94 -21.64
C TYR A 571 -8.52 -15.09 -21.39
N ASP A 572 -7.83 -15.64 -22.37
CA ASP A 572 -6.37 -15.64 -22.51
C ASP A 572 -6.08 -15.39 -24.00
N LEU A 573 -5.89 -14.11 -24.35
CA LEU A 573 -5.63 -13.70 -25.73
C LEU A 573 -4.29 -14.21 -26.26
N SER A 574 -3.36 -14.63 -25.38
CA SER A 574 -2.07 -15.21 -25.77
C SER A 574 -2.21 -16.66 -26.25
N ARG A 575 -3.26 -17.35 -25.79
CA ARG A 575 -3.61 -18.74 -26.14
C ARG A 575 -4.83 -18.84 -27.05
N ASP A 576 -5.28 -17.71 -27.60
CA ASP A 576 -6.45 -17.63 -28.49
C ASP A 576 -7.73 -18.17 -27.83
N TYR A 577 -7.87 -17.93 -26.53
CA TYR A 577 -8.93 -18.46 -25.71
C TYR A 577 -9.83 -17.33 -25.20
N ILE A 578 -11.12 -17.41 -25.50
CA ILE A 578 -12.14 -16.51 -24.96
C ILE A 578 -13.36 -17.36 -24.63
N ARG A 579 -13.87 -17.25 -23.41
CA ARG A 579 -15.06 -17.96 -22.97
C ARG A 579 -16.18 -17.00 -22.60
N ILE A 580 -17.38 -17.32 -23.06
CA ILE A 580 -18.55 -16.48 -22.93
C ILE A 580 -19.73 -17.19 -22.26
N ARG A 581 -20.61 -16.41 -21.65
CA ARG A 581 -21.94 -16.82 -21.16
C ARG A 581 -23.02 -16.21 -22.06
N ILE A 582 -23.92 -17.03 -22.61
CA ILE A 582 -24.94 -16.58 -23.55
C ILE A 582 -26.29 -16.45 -22.84
N TYR A 583 -27.00 -15.36 -23.12
CA TYR A 583 -28.28 -15.00 -22.52
C TYR A 583 -29.35 -14.75 -23.59
N LEU A 584 -30.57 -15.18 -23.31
CA LEU A 584 -31.79 -14.79 -24.01
C LEU A 584 -32.33 -13.52 -23.35
N SER A 585 -32.40 -12.44 -24.13
CA SER A 585 -32.86 -11.14 -23.62
C SER A 585 -34.37 -11.09 -23.50
N TYR A 586 -34.86 -10.44 -22.44
CA TYR A 586 -36.27 -10.14 -22.22
C TYR A 586 -36.81 -9.02 -23.13
N LYS A 587 -35.96 -8.39 -23.93
CA LYS A 587 -36.30 -7.26 -24.82
C LYS A 587 -37.44 -7.61 -25.78
N ASP A 588 -37.44 -8.80 -26.37
CA ASP A 588 -38.50 -9.23 -27.29
C ASP A 588 -39.90 -9.21 -26.65
N THR A 589 -39.97 -9.54 -25.36
CA THR A 589 -41.21 -9.56 -24.58
C THR A 589 -41.65 -8.13 -24.24
N LEU A 590 -40.70 -7.21 -24.02
CA LEU A 590 -40.99 -5.79 -23.84
C LEU A 590 -41.48 -5.14 -25.14
N ASP A 591 -40.81 -5.42 -26.26
CA ASP A 591 -41.21 -4.92 -27.58
C ASP A 591 -42.65 -5.37 -27.91
N GLN A 592 -42.98 -6.65 -27.66
CA GLN A 592 -44.34 -7.18 -27.84
C GLN A 592 -45.39 -6.53 -26.91
N LEU A 593 -45.03 -6.25 -25.66
CA LEU A 593 -45.92 -5.56 -24.72
C LEU A 593 -46.13 -4.10 -25.12
N GLU A 594 -45.09 -3.41 -25.57
CA GLU A 594 -45.21 -2.04 -26.08
C GLU A 594 -46.08 -1.98 -27.33
N ASP A 595 -45.90 -2.90 -28.28
CA ASP A 595 -46.71 -2.97 -29.50
C ASP A 595 -48.17 -3.30 -29.18
N ALA A 596 -48.42 -4.21 -28.22
CA ALA A 596 -49.77 -4.48 -27.73
C ALA A 596 -50.39 -3.24 -27.08
N ILE A 597 -49.65 -2.52 -26.21
CA ILE A 597 -50.11 -1.28 -25.57
C ILE A 597 -50.39 -0.19 -26.63
N LYS A 598 -49.53 -0.03 -27.64
CA LYS A 598 -49.75 0.90 -28.76
C LYS A 598 -51.01 0.54 -29.55
N MET A 599 -51.27 -0.75 -29.80
CA MET A 599 -52.51 -1.19 -30.44
C MET A 599 -53.77 -0.89 -29.59
N PHE A 600 -53.70 -1.03 -28.27
CA PHE A 600 -54.80 -0.66 -27.37
C PHE A 600 -55.04 0.86 -27.34
N VAL A 601 -53.98 1.68 -27.28
CA VAL A 601 -54.07 3.15 -27.24
C VAL A 601 -54.58 3.75 -28.56
N VAL A 602 -54.29 3.13 -29.71
CA VAL A 602 -54.80 3.57 -31.02
C VAL A 602 -56.28 3.24 -31.22
N ASN A 603 -56.76 2.12 -30.66
CA ASN A 603 -58.18 1.75 -30.75
C ASN A 603 -59.10 2.62 -29.87
N ASP A 604 -58.61 3.14 -28.74
CA ASP A 604 -59.38 4.09 -27.91
C ASP A 604 -59.55 5.46 -28.57
N GLN A 605 -58.72 5.83 -29.55
CA GLN A 605 -58.90 7.10 -30.30
C GLN A 605 -59.88 6.97 -31.48
N SER A 606 -60.22 5.76 -31.92
CA SER A 606 -61.25 5.53 -32.94
C SER A 606 -62.67 5.43 -32.40
N ASP A 607 -62.86 5.17 -31.10
CA ASP A 607 -64.19 5.06 -30.48
C ASP A 607 -64.71 6.39 -29.87
N PHE A 608 -63.97 7.50 -30.02
CA PHE A 608 -64.44 8.86 -29.68
C PHE A 608 -64.84 9.72 -30.88
N ILE A 609 -64.91 9.14 -32.09
CA ILE A 609 -65.52 9.77 -33.26
C ILE A 609 -66.51 8.79 -33.90
N ASN A 610 -67.68 8.66 -33.28
CA ASN A 610 -68.98 8.47 -33.95
C ASN A 610 -70.13 8.82 -33.02
#